data_AF-A0A1D6KIH9-F1
#
_entry.id   AF-A0A1D6KIH9-F1
#
_cell.length_a   1.000
_cell.length_b   1.000
_cell.length_c   1.000
_cell.angle_alpha   90.00
_cell.angle_beta   90.00
_cell.angle_gamma   90.00
#
_symmetry.space_group_name_H-M   'P 1'
#
loop_
_entity.id
_entity.type
_entity.pdbx_description
1 polymer ?
#
loop_
_entity_poly.entity_id
_entity_poly.type
_entity_poly.pdbx_seq_one_letter_code
_entity_poly.pdbx_strand_id
1 'polypeptide(L)'
;MALGNLSSGRCSRTTRWAEFDRLSSHGRVATLAGSQYTLNLTYDMGTVRVKSGWSGPKISSSVYSTRPVAVYEVSQMLLPVQIFKATPRWRRPLPLSPPRTPRRQGL
;
A
#
# COMPACT_ATOMS: atom_id res chain seq x y z
N MET A 1 -21.80 -38.23 -1.03
CA MET A 1 -23.22 -37.86 -0.85
C MET A 1 -23.49 -38.05 0.64
N ALA A 2 -23.89 -37.10 1.48
CA ALA A 2 -24.63 -35.84 1.35
C ALA A 2 -23.95 -34.76 2.24
N LEU A 3 -23.81 -33.49 1.83
CA LEU A 3 -24.83 -32.43 1.76
C LEU A 3 -25.66 -32.32 3.05
N GLY A 4 -25.08 -31.68 4.08
CA GLY A 4 -25.78 -31.13 5.23
C GLY A 4 -26.01 -29.63 5.03
N ASN A 5 -27.22 -29.30 4.60
CA ASN A 5 -27.77 -27.96 4.45
C ASN A 5 -27.83 -27.25 5.82
N LEU A 6 -27.28 -26.03 5.95
CA LEU A 6 -27.64 -25.14 7.06
C LEU A 6 -28.29 -23.87 6.51
N SER A 7 -29.62 -23.90 6.58
CA SER A 7 -30.54 -22.82 6.32
C SER A 7 -30.33 -21.65 7.30
N SER A 8 -30.53 -20.45 6.76
CA SER A 8 -31.08 -19.26 7.43
C SER A 8 -30.35 -18.73 8.66
N GLY A 9 -29.44 -17.79 8.41
CA GLY A 9 -29.09 -16.72 9.33
C GLY A 9 -28.31 -15.69 8.52
N ARG A 10 -28.82 -14.47 8.37
CA ARG A 10 -28.16 -13.36 7.69
C ARG A 10 -26.70 -13.29 8.13
N CYS A 11 -25.80 -13.83 7.30
CA CYS A 11 -24.38 -13.78 7.51
C CYS A 11 -23.93 -12.39 7.10
N SER A 12 -24.22 -11.38 7.92
CA SER A 12 -23.58 -10.07 7.85
C SER A 12 -22.11 -10.13 8.31
N ARG A 13 -21.46 -11.28 8.10
CA ARG A 13 -20.06 -11.52 8.42
C ARG A 13 -19.27 -11.20 7.16
N THR A 14 -19.20 -9.92 6.83
CA THR A 14 -18.33 -9.42 5.76
C THR A 14 -16.92 -9.92 6.08
N THR A 15 -16.40 -10.83 5.24
CA THR A 15 -15.03 -11.30 5.38
C THR A 15 -14.10 -10.11 5.17
N ARG A 16 -12.96 -10.08 5.87
CA ARG A 16 -11.98 -8.98 5.80
C ARG A 16 -11.61 -8.59 4.36
N TRP A 17 -11.52 -9.59 3.49
CA TRP A 17 -11.24 -9.44 2.07
C TRP A 17 -12.30 -8.62 1.34
N ALA A 18 -13.58 -8.82 1.65
CA ALA A 18 -14.68 -8.05 1.08
C ALA A 18 -14.68 -6.58 1.53
N GLU A 19 -14.12 -6.28 2.71
CA GLU A 19 -13.91 -4.89 3.14
C GLU A 19 -12.85 -4.21 2.27
N PHE A 20 -11.73 -4.89 2.00
CA PHE A 20 -10.69 -4.36 1.13
C PHE A 20 -11.16 -4.16 -0.31
N ASP A 21 -11.98 -5.07 -0.82
CA ASP A 21 -12.59 -4.93 -2.14
C ASP A 21 -13.49 -3.69 -2.23
N ARG A 22 -14.32 -3.46 -1.19
CA ARG A 22 -15.13 -2.23 -1.06
C ARG A 22 -14.29 -0.98 -0.95
N LEU A 23 -13.23 -1.00 -0.14
CA LEU A 23 -12.31 0.13 0.00
C LEU A 23 -11.59 0.41 -1.32
N SER A 24 -11.26 -0.63 -2.08
CA SER A 24 -10.62 -0.47 -3.38
C SER A 24 -11.56 0.16 -4.42
N SER A 25 -12.84 -0.17 -4.33
CA SER A 25 -13.89 0.44 -5.16
C SER A 25 -14.20 1.88 -4.74
N HIS A 26 -14.08 2.20 -3.45
CA HIS A 26 -14.23 3.57 -2.92
C HIS A 26 -13.06 4.49 -3.31
N GLY A 27 -11.88 3.92 -3.59
CA GLY A 27 -10.70 4.67 -3.99
C GLY A 27 -10.01 5.38 -2.81
N ARG A 28 -10.22 6.69 -2.66
CA ARG A 28 -9.49 7.51 -1.68
C ARG A 28 -10.09 7.35 -0.28
N VAL A 29 -9.30 6.78 0.63
CA VAL A 29 -9.63 6.60 2.04
C VAL A 29 -8.93 7.69 2.86
N ALA A 30 -9.70 8.48 3.60
CA ALA A 30 -9.16 9.49 4.50
C ALA A 30 -8.49 8.84 5.72
N THR A 31 -7.39 9.43 6.19
CA THR A 31 -6.70 9.00 7.41
C THR A 31 -7.05 9.90 8.59
N LEU A 32 -6.75 9.43 9.81
CA LEU A 32 -6.94 10.22 11.04
C LEU A 32 -6.08 11.50 11.08
N ALA A 33 -5.06 11.62 10.23
CA ALA A 33 -4.24 12.83 10.10
C ALA A 33 -4.97 13.97 9.37
N GLY A 34 -6.17 13.71 8.81
CA GLY A 34 -7.02 14.69 8.14
C GLY A 34 -7.33 14.32 6.68
N SER A 35 -8.36 14.98 6.13
CA SER A 35 -8.85 14.76 4.76
C SER A 35 -7.81 15.01 3.67
N GLN A 36 -6.76 15.75 4.00
CA GLN A 36 -5.65 16.08 3.08
C GLN A 36 -4.78 14.85 2.82
N TYR A 37 -4.72 13.92 3.77
CA TYR A 37 -3.88 12.73 3.73
C TYR A 37 -4.74 11.50 3.41
N THR A 38 -5.08 11.37 2.13
CA THR A 38 -5.82 10.21 1.63
C THR A 38 -4.90 9.13 1.11
N LEU A 39 -5.25 7.87 1.37
CA LEU A 39 -4.61 6.69 0.82
C LEU A 39 -5.51 6.08 -0.25
N ASN A 40 -4.94 5.57 -1.34
CA ASN A 40 -5.67 4.82 -2.35
C ASN A 40 -5.35 3.33 -2.18
N LEU A 41 -6.34 2.54 -1.80
CA LEU A 41 -6.16 1.11 -1.60
C LEU A 41 -6.56 0.39 -2.88
N THR A 42 -5.74 -0.55 -3.33
CA THR A 42 -6.09 -1.42 -4.46
C THR A 42 -5.98 -2.86 -4.00
N TYR A 43 -6.99 -3.65 -4.31
CA TYR A 43 -7.02 -5.08 -4.04
C TYR A 43 -6.90 -5.84 -5.35
N ASP A 44 -5.92 -6.73 -5.44
CA ASP A 44 -5.65 -7.54 -6.63
C ASP A 44 -5.34 -8.97 -6.19
N MET A 45 -6.26 -9.90 -6.48
CA MET A 45 -6.12 -11.34 -6.25
C MET A 45 -5.46 -11.73 -4.90
N GLY A 46 -5.92 -11.15 -3.79
CA GLY A 46 -5.38 -11.46 -2.46
C GLY A 46 -4.23 -10.56 -1.99
N THR A 47 -3.80 -9.59 -2.81
CA THR A 47 -2.79 -8.60 -2.43
C THR A 47 -3.41 -7.21 -2.29
N VAL A 48 -3.29 -6.62 -1.10
CA VAL A 48 -3.70 -5.23 -0.87
C VAL A 48 -2.47 -4.33 -1.02
N ARG A 49 -2.55 -3.34 -1.91
CA ARG A 49 -1.55 -2.28 -2.04
C ARG A 49 -2.11 -0.96 -1.54
N VAL A 50 -1.30 -0.22 -0.80
CA VAL A 50 -1.67 1.08 -0.20
C VAL A 50 -0.87 2.17 -0.88
N LYS A 51 -1.49 2.95 -1.76
CA LYS A 51 -0.85 4.05 -2.48
C LYS A 51 -0.98 5.36 -1.70
N SER A 52 0.16 6.02 -1.48
CA SER A 52 0.31 7.26 -0.72
C SER A 52 1.02 8.37 -1.52
N GLY A 53 0.91 8.36 -2.86
CA GLY A 53 1.63 9.30 -3.72
C GLY A 53 3.07 8.85 -3.96
N TRP A 54 4.01 9.18 -3.05
CA TRP A 54 5.41 8.74 -3.20
C TRP A 54 5.65 7.31 -2.74
N SER A 55 4.70 6.58 -2.18
CA SER A 55 4.94 5.19 -1.78
C SER A 55 3.72 4.32 -2.07
N GLY A 56 3.97 3.05 -2.38
CA GLY A 56 2.94 2.07 -2.74
C GLY A 56 3.19 0.70 -2.12
N PRO A 57 3.40 0.59 -0.79
CA PRO A 57 3.67 -0.69 -0.14
C PRO A 57 2.51 -1.68 -0.30
N LYS A 58 2.87 -2.96 -0.25
CA LYS A 58 1.89 -4.03 -0.06
C LYS A 58 1.70 -4.29 1.43
N ILE A 59 0.51 -4.74 1.80
CA ILE A 59 0.28 -5.32 3.11
C ILE A 59 0.92 -6.71 3.11
N SER A 60 1.94 -6.89 3.95
CA SER A 60 2.67 -8.16 4.05
C SER A 60 1.96 -9.14 4.97
N SER A 61 1.48 -8.66 6.12
CA SER A 61 0.88 -9.50 7.14
C SER A 61 -0.17 -8.75 7.95
N SER A 62 -1.04 -9.52 8.57
CA SER A 62 -1.97 -9.05 9.57
C SER A 62 -1.48 -9.43 10.94
N VAL A 63 -1.00 -8.45 11.71
CA VAL A 63 -0.64 -8.68 13.11
C VAL A 63 -1.90 -8.84 13.97
N TYR A 64 -2.93 -8.05 13.70
CA TYR A 64 -4.17 -8.06 14.48
C TYR A 64 -5.37 -7.68 13.62
N SER A 65 -6.50 -8.38 13.76
CA SER A 65 -7.66 -8.15 12.88
C SER A 65 -8.99 -8.49 13.54
N THR A 66 -9.21 -7.92 14.71
CA THR A 66 -10.47 -8.05 15.44
C THR A 66 -11.07 -6.69 15.65
N ARG A 67 -12.37 -6.54 15.39
CA ARG A 67 -13.06 -5.28 15.61
C ARG A 67 -12.86 -4.83 17.07
N PRO A 68 -12.65 -3.53 17.34
CA PRO A 68 -12.84 -2.40 16.42
C PRO A 68 -11.60 -1.98 15.61
N VAL A 69 -10.41 -2.52 15.89
CA VAL A 69 -9.14 -2.05 15.29
C VAL A 69 -8.40 -3.21 14.63
N ALA A 70 -7.95 -3.00 13.40
CA ALA A 70 -7.07 -3.94 12.70
C ALA A 70 -5.69 -3.30 12.46
N VAL A 71 -4.64 -4.08 12.71
CA VAL A 71 -3.23 -3.68 12.55
C VAL A 71 -2.60 -4.53 11.46
N TYR A 72 -2.02 -3.84 10.49
CA TYR A 72 -1.43 -4.42 9.30
C TYR A 72 0.04 -4.03 9.20
N GLU A 73 0.85 -5.00 8.82
CA GLU A 73 2.24 -4.75 8.46
C GLU A 73 2.31 -4.32 6.99
N VAL A 74 3.05 -3.25 6.73
CA VAL A 74 3.30 -2.73 5.38
C VAL A 74 4.76 -2.93 5.01
N SER A 75 5.02 -3.30 3.77
CA SER A 75 6.38 -3.58 3.30
C SER A 75 7.32 -2.38 3.28
N GLN A 76 6.78 -1.16 3.24
CA GLN A 76 7.54 0.10 3.17
C GLN A 76 6.77 1.23 3.86
N MET A 77 7.49 2.29 4.25
CA MET A 77 6.87 3.50 4.80
C MET A 77 5.94 4.19 3.79
N LEU A 78 4.81 4.71 4.29
CA LEU A 78 3.90 5.57 3.53
C LEU A 78 4.50 6.98 3.45
N LEU A 79 4.48 7.57 2.25
CA LEU A 79 5.11 8.87 2.00
C LEU A 79 4.14 9.80 1.25
N PRO A 80 3.17 10.40 1.96
CA PRO A 80 2.25 11.38 1.39
C PRO A 80 3.00 12.59 0.80
N VAL A 81 2.71 12.95 -0.44
CA VAL A 81 3.30 14.12 -1.12
C VAL A 81 3.00 15.44 -0.40
N GLN A 82 1.89 15.49 0.33
CA GLN A 82 1.45 16.61 1.14
C GLN A 82 2.40 16.90 2.32
N ILE A 83 3.10 15.88 2.83
CA ILE A 83 4.12 16.01 3.88
C ILE A 83 5.51 16.10 3.22
N PHE A 84 5.79 15.16 2.32
CA PHE A 84 7.06 15.06 1.61
C PHE A 84 6.97 15.83 0.30
N LYS A 85 7.15 17.16 0.37
CA LYS A 85 7.08 18.07 -0.79
C LYS A 85 8.13 17.76 -1.88
N ALA A 86 9.21 17.09 -1.51
CA ALA A 86 10.29 16.70 -2.41
C ALA A 86 10.38 15.18 -2.58
N THR A 87 10.82 14.73 -3.75
CA THR A 87 11.08 13.32 -4.02
C THR A 87 12.09 12.77 -2.99
N PRO A 88 11.75 11.70 -2.26
CA PRO A 88 12.66 11.07 -1.29
C PRO A 88 13.99 10.69 -1.93
N ARG A 89 15.11 10.85 -1.21
CA ARG A 89 16.47 10.61 -1.74
C ARG A 89 16.65 9.21 -2.33
N TRP A 90 16.03 8.20 -1.73
CA TRP A 90 16.06 6.78 -2.16
C TRP A 90 15.40 6.53 -3.53
N ARG A 91 14.60 7.49 -4.02
CA ARG A 91 13.91 7.47 -5.30
C ARG A 91 14.60 8.31 -6.38
N ARG A 92 15.60 9.10 -6.01
CA ARG A 92 16.34 9.90 -6.97
C ARG A 92 17.35 9.00 -7.70
N PRO A 93 17.40 9.02 -9.04
CA PRO A 93 18.46 8.35 -9.79
C PRO A 93 19.82 8.80 -9.25
N LEU A 94 20.75 7.85 -9.03
CA LEU A 94 22.13 8.24 -8.76
C LEU A 94 22.67 8.96 -10.00
N PRO A 95 23.43 10.06 -9.83
CA PRO A 95 24.16 10.65 -10.94
C PRO A 95 25.03 9.57 -11.57
N LEU A 96 24.88 9.35 -12.88
CA LEU A 96 25.80 8.51 -13.63
C LEU A 96 27.20 9.11 -13.49
N SER A 97 28.17 8.32 -13.02
CA SER A 97 29.57 8.74 -12.94
C SER A 97 30.02 9.25 -14.31
N PRO A 98 30.67 10.42 -14.40
CA PRO A 98 31.14 10.92 -15.69
C PRO A 98 32.13 9.90 -16.31
N PRO A 99 32.09 9.70 -17.63
CA PRO A 99 33.01 8.79 -18.31
C PRO A 99 34.45 9.20 -18.00
N ARG A 100 35.26 8.24 -17.56
CA ARG A 100 36.67 8.45 -17.23
C ARG A 100 37.40 8.78 -18.54
N THR A 101 37.72 10.06 -18.78
CA THR A 101 38.49 10.46 -19.95
C THR A 101 39.89 9.85 -19.86
N PRO A 102 40.39 9.19 -20.91
CA PRO A 102 41.78 8.75 -20.95
C PRO A 102 42.67 9.98 -20.87
N ARG A 103 43.49 10.04 -19.82
CA ARG A 103 44.53 11.06 -19.70
C ARG A 103 45.53 10.77 -20.83
N ARG A 104 45.57 11.63 -21.85
CA ARG A 104 46.55 11.58 -22.95
C ARG A 104 47.94 11.70 -22.31
N GLN A 105 48.61 10.58 -22.06
CA GLN A 105 50.03 10.57 -21.73
C GLN A 105 50.76 10.91 -23.03
N GLY A 106 51.21 12.15 -23.14
CA GLY A 106 52.26 12.49 -24.07
C GLY A 106 53.59 12.08 -23.46
N LEU A 107 54.34 11.26 -24.20
CA LEU A 107 55.74 11.49 -24.53
C LEU A 107 56.08 10.63 -25.76
#